data_AF-A0A662QCN2-F1
#
_entry.id   AF-A0A662QCN2-F1
#
_cell.length_a   1.000
_cell.length_b   1.000
_cell.length_c   1.000
_cell.angle_alpha   90.00
_cell.angle_beta   90.00
_cell.angle_gamma   90.00
#
_symmetry.space_group_name_H-M   'P 1'
#
loop_
_entity.id
_entity.type
_entity.pdbx_description
1 polymer ?
#
loop_
_entity_poly.entity_id
_entity_poly.type
_entity_poly.pdbx_seq_one_letter_code
_entity_poly.pdbx_strand_id
1 'polypeptide(L)'
;MKFSRAFLALSASGLFAILSSTMSKSPTLPLFAESLGLSEGEIGLVAAASTITGIIVNFSAGALSDIYGRKKLLMASGFFFASAPFLYLFVSDAWQLALIRAYHGIATATFTPVAIALIADIYESGRGR
;
A
#
# COMPACT_ATOMS: atom_id res chain seq x y z
N MET A 1 4.58 25.57 17.27
CA MET A 1 5.00 25.00 15.98
C MET A 1 3.77 24.83 15.09
N LYS A 2 3.63 25.57 13.99
CA LYS A 2 2.56 25.31 13.00
C LYS A 2 3.04 24.20 12.07
N PHE A 3 2.58 22.97 12.30
CA PHE A 3 2.87 21.87 11.38
C PHE A 3 2.35 22.21 10.00
N SER A 4 3.17 22.01 8.95
CA SER A 4 2.71 22.24 7.59
C SER A 4 1.63 21.21 7.24
N ARG A 5 0.63 21.61 6.46
CA ARG A 5 -0.42 20.70 5.97
C ARG A 5 0.15 19.52 5.18
N ALA A 6 1.35 19.64 4.62
CA ALA A 6 2.05 18.56 3.94
C ALA A 6 2.60 17.53 4.93
N PHE A 7 3.18 17.98 6.05
CA PHE A 7 3.70 17.11 7.10
C PHE A 7 2.59 16.28 7.74
N LEU A 8 1.45 16.90 8.10
CA LEU A 8 0.30 16.17 8.65
C LEU A 8 -0.27 15.14 7.67
N ALA A 9 -0.34 15.48 6.38
CA ALA A 9 -0.79 14.53 5.35
C ALA A 9 0.17 13.34 5.23
N LEU A 10 1.48 13.58 5.28
CA LEU A 10 2.51 12.54 5.23
C LEU A 10 2.43 11.60 6.44
N SER A 11 2.29 12.17 7.65
CA SER A 11 2.16 11.41 8.89
C SER A 11 0.88 10.58 8.92
N ALA A 12 -0.26 11.16 8.49
CA ALA A 12 -1.51 10.43 8.40
C ALA A 12 -1.44 9.29 7.37
N SER A 13 -0.91 9.56 6.17
CA SER A 13 -0.75 8.51 5.14
C SER A 13 0.20 7.41 5.61
N GLY A 14 1.29 7.76 6.31
CA GLY A 14 2.23 6.80 6.89
C GLY A 14 1.59 5.95 7.99
N LEU A 15 0.79 6.56 8.87
CA LEU A 15 0.05 5.85 9.91
C LEU A 15 -0.89 4.81 9.28
N PHE A 16 -1.70 5.20 8.29
CA PHE A 16 -2.63 4.28 7.63
C PHE A 16 -1.92 3.21 6.81
N ALA A 17 -0.83 3.54 6.13
CA ALA A 17 -0.02 2.58 5.38
C ALA A 17 0.59 1.51 6.31
N ILE A 18 1.15 1.93 7.44
CA ILE A 18 1.71 1.01 8.44
C ILE A 18 0.60 0.17 9.07
N LEU A 19 -0.50 0.78 9.53
CA LEU A 19 -1.61 0.06 10.17
C LEU A 19 -2.23 -1.00 9.25
N SER A 20 -2.45 -0.63 7.99
CA SER A 20 -2.97 -1.53 6.98
C SER A 20 -1.97 -2.62 6.61
N SER A 21 -0.70 -2.27 6.42
CA SER A 21 0.34 -3.25 6.10
C SER A 21 0.57 -4.22 7.26
N THR A 22 0.50 -3.78 8.51
CA THR A 22 0.63 -4.67 9.67
C THR A 22 -0.60 -5.53 9.85
N MET A 23 -1.83 -5.02 9.67
CA MET A 23 -3.04 -5.85 9.74
C MET A 23 -3.12 -6.91 8.63
N SER A 24 -2.69 -6.56 7.40
CA SER A 24 -2.76 -7.47 6.23
C SER A 24 -1.53 -8.37 6.04
N LYS A 25 -0.35 -8.01 6.56
CA LYS A 25 0.85 -8.88 6.54
C LYS A 25 1.09 -9.63 7.85
N SER A 26 0.39 -9.28 8.93
CA SER A 26 0.41 -10.02 10.20
C SER A 26 0.03 -11.50 9.97
N PRO A 27 0.43 -12.43 10.85
CA PRO A 27 0.02 -13.85 10.80
C PRO A 27 -1.50 -14.07 10.71
N THR A 28 -2.30 -13.02 10.88
CA THR A 28 -3.75 -12.99 10.66
C THR A 28 -4.19 -13.48 9.29
N LEU A 29 -3.44 -13.24 8.22
CA LEU A 29 -3.90 -13.62 6.88
C LEU A 29 -3.76 -15.13 6.58
N PRO A 30 -2.62 -15.79 6.86
CA PRO A 30 -2.57 -17.25 6.84
C PRO A 30 -3.62 -17.88 7.74
N LEU A 31 -3.80 -17.39 8.97
CA LEU A 31 -4.82 -17.89 9.90
C LEU A 31 -6.26 -17.71 9.38
N PHE A 32 -6.55 -16.57 8.75
CA PHE A 32 -7.84 -16.33 8.12
C PHE A 32 -8.06 -17.26 6.93
N ALA A 33 -7.03 -17.46 6.10
CA ALA A 33 -7.12 -18.36 4.96
C ALA A 33 -7.29 -19.82 5.40
N GLU A 34 -6.58 -20.26 6.42
CA GLU A 34 -6.79 -21.57 7.07
C GLU A 34 -8.21 -21.71 7.62
N SER A 35 -8.77 -20.65 8.22
CA SER A 35 -10.16 -20.66 8.72
C SER A 35 -11.21 -20.80 7.61
N LEU A 36 -10.86 -20.44 6.37
CA LEU A 36 -11.67 -20.67 5.17
C LEU A 36 -11.46 -22.08 4.57
N GLY A 37 -10.58 -22.89 5.17
CA GLY A 37 -10.26 -24.25 4.68
C GLY A 37 -9.31 -24.27 3.47
N LEU A 38 -8.57 -23.18 3.23
CA LEU A 38 -7.63 -23.10 2.10
C LEU A 38 -6.41 -23.98 2.33
N SER A 39 -5.95 -24.62 1.26
CA SER A 39 -4.70 -25.40 1.27
C SER A 39 -3.47 -24.49 1.36
N GLU A 40 -2.35 -25.04 1.85
CA GLU A 40 -1.08 -24.29 1.93
C GLU A 40 -0.64 -23.70 0.58
N GLY A 41 -0.89 -24.44 -0.53
CA GLY A 41 -0.61 -23.98 -1.89
C GLY A 41 -1.43 -22.74 -2.28
N GLU A 42 -2.72 -22.71 -1.93
CA GLU A 42 -3.59 -21.56 -2.18
C GLU A 42 -3.19 -20.35 -1.33
N ILE A 43 -2.81 -20.57 -0.07
CA ILE A 43 -2.30 -19.51 0.81
C ILE A 43 -1.03 -18.90 0.20
N GLY A 44 -0.13 -19.73 -0.34
CA GLY A 44 1.06 -19.29 -1.06
C GLY A 44 0.72 -18.44 -2.29
N LEU A 45 -0.23 -18.87 -3.11
CA LEU A 45 -0.69 -18.12 -4.29
C LEU A 45 -1.32 -16.77 -3.92
N VAL A 46 -2.17 -16.75 -2.89
CA VAL A 46 -2.75 -15.51 -2.34
C VAL A 46 -1.66 -14.55 -1.88
N ALA A 47 -0.64 -15.06 -1.17
CA ALA A 47 0.48 -14.24 -0.74
C ALA A 47 1.29 -13.68 -1.93
N ALA A 48 1.51 -14.49 -2.96
CA ALA A 48 2.23 -14.11 -4.17
C ALA A 48 1.51 -13.02 -4.98
N ALA A 49 0.18 -12.97 -4.96
CA ALA A 49 -0.61 -12.00 -5.73
C ALA A 49 -0.21 -10.54 -5.45
N SER A 50 0.02 -10.18 -4.19
CA SER A 50 0.52 -8.85 -3.82
C SER A 50 1.94 -8.57 -4.32
N THR A 51 2.81 -9.58 -4.35
CA THR A 51 4.20 -9.44 -4.81
C THR A 51 4.25 -9.24 -6.32
N ILE A 52 3.53 -10.07 -7.08
CA ILE A 52 3.43 -9.97 -8.54
C ILE A 52 2.87 -8.60 -8.93
N THR A 53 1.76 -8.21 -8.30
CA THR A 53 1.16 -6.90 -8.56
C THR A 53 2.13 -5.78 -8.18
N GLY A 54 2.82 -5.93 -7.06
CA GLY A 54 3.81 -4.97 -6.60
C GLY A 54 4.93 -4.76 -7.60
N ILE A 55 5.49 -5.83 -8.16
CA ILE A 55 6.56 -5.77 -9.18
C ILE A 55 6.08 -4.98 -10.41
N ILE A 56 4.89 -5.30 -10.93
CA ILE A 56 4.33 -4.66 -12.12
C ILE A 56 4.10 -3.16 -11.87
N VAL A 57 3.48 -2.82 -10.75
CA VAL A 57 3.09 -1.44 -10.44
C VAL A 57 4.31 -0.58 -10.11
N ASN A 58 5.29 -1.13 -9.40
CA ASN A 58 6.46 -0.40 -8.93
C ASN A 58 7.26 0.23 -10.08
N PHE A 59 7.35 -0.46 -11.24
CA PHE A 59 8.02 0.07 -12.43
C PHE A 59 7.42 1.39 -12.91
N SER A 60 6.10 1.56 -12.76
CA SER A 60 5.37 2.73 -13.24
C SER A 60 5.15 3.80 -12.17
N ALA A 61 5.21 3.45 -10.88
CA ALA A 61 4.79 4.30 -9.78
C ALA A 61 5.51 5.65 -9.71
N GLY A 62 6.84 5.66 -9.96
CA GLY A 62 7.64 6.88 -9.98
C GLY A 62 7.20 7.85 -11.07
N ALA A 63 7.11 7.36 -12.33
CA ALA A 63 6.69 8.16 -13.47
C ALA A 63 5.25 8.67 -13.33
N LEU A 64 4.32 7.84 -12.84
CA LEU A 64 2.96 8.29 -12.53
C LEU A 64 2.96 9.42 -11.49
N SER A 65 3.87 9.39 -10.52
CA SER A 65 3.94 10.41 -9.48
C SER A 65 4.42 11.76 -9.98
N ASP A 66 5.26 11.77 -11.02
CA ASP A 66 5.72 12.99 -11.69
C ASP A 66 4.60 13.61 -12.54
N ILE A 67 3.75 12.78 -13.15
CA ILE A 67 2.62 13.23 -13.99
C ILE A 67 1.44 13.72 -13.13
N TYR A 68 0.98 12.89 -12.18
CA TYR A 68 -0.23 13.17 -11.39
C TYR A 68 0.04 14.02 -10.14
N GLY A 69 1.31 14.19 -9.78
CA GLY A 69 1.76 14.91 -8.60
C GLY A 69 1.92 14.00 -7.39
N ARG A 70 3.12 14.05 -6.81
CA ARG A 70 3.59 13.14 -5.76
C ARG A 70 2.69 13.12 -4.52
N LYS A 71 2.26 14.29 -4.05
CA LYS A 71 1.37 14.40 -2.88
C LYS A 71 0.02 13.72 -3.12
N LYS A 72 -0.58 13.89 -4.31
CA LYS A 72 -1.88 13.28 -4.63
C LYS A 72 -1.78 11.77 -4.69
N LEU A 73 -0.74 11.25 -5.33
CA LEU A 73 -0.53 9.81 -5.48
C LEU A 73 -0.19 9.14 -4.14
N LEU A 74 0.55 9.84 -3.27
CA LEU A 74 0.79 9.37 -1.90
C LEU A 74 -0.49 9.32 -1.06
N MET A 75 -1.35 10.34 -1.16
CA MET A 75 -2.66 10.32 -0.48
C MET A 75 -3.57 9.21 -1.03
N ALA A 76 -3.57 8.99 -2.34
CA ALA A 76 -4.31 7.91 -2.98
C ALA A 76 -3.84 6.55 -2.46
N SER A 77 -2.53 6.25 -2.48
CA SER A 77 -2.00 4.99 -1.94
C SER A 77 -2.33 4.80 -0.44
N GLY A 78 -2.30 5.86 0.35
CA GLY A 78 -2.76 5.84 1.75
C GLY A 78 -4.24 5.46 1.90
N PHE A 79 -5.12 5.97 1.03
CA PHE A 79 -6.53 5.57 1.01
C PHE A 79 -6.72 4.10 0.62
N PHE A 80 -5.97 3.61 -0.37
CA PHE A 80 -6.03 2.20 -0.77
C PHE A 80 -5.62 1.30 0.40
N PHE A 81 -4.55 1.66 1.10
CA PHE A 81 -4.18 0.98 2.34
C PHE A 81 -5.31 1.02 3.38
N ALA A 82 -5.84 2.19 3.70
CA ALA A 82 -6.86 2.33 4.74
C ALA A 82 -8.14 1.53 4.45
N SER A 83 -8.53 1.41 3.18
CA SER A 83 -9.76 0.72 2.77
C SER A 83 -9.61 -0.80 2.68
N ALA A 84 -8.41 -1.31 2.42
CA ALA A 84 -8.22 -2.73 2.14
C ALA A 84 -8.66 -3.69 3.27
N PRO A 85 -8.45 -3.42 4.57
CA PRO A 85 -8.91 -4.32 5.65
C PRO A 85 -10.42 -4.54 5.64
N PHE A 86 -11.20 -3.52 5.25
CA PHE A 86 -12.66 -3.64 5.21
C PHE A 86 -13.14 -4.56 4.09
N LEU A 87 -12.34 -4.78 3.05
CA LEU A 87 -12.67 -5.69 1.96
C LEU A 87 -12.64 -7.15 2.40
N TYR A 88 -11.89 -7.49 3.46
CA TYR A 88 -11.83 -8.85 4.00
C TYR A 88 -13.17 -9.32 4.59
N LEU A 89 -14.06 -8.40 4.98
CA LEU A 89 -15.38 -8.72 5.52
C LEU A 89 -16.29 -9.42 4.50
N PHE A 90 -15.97 -9.35 3.21
CA PHE A 90 -16.76 -9.90 2.12
C PHE A 90 -16.13 -11.15 1.50
N VAL A 91 -15.08 -11.68 2.11
CA VAL A 91 -14.33 -12.83 1.59
C VAL A 91 -14.96 -14.13 2.05
N SER A 92 -15.07 -15.06 1.11
CA SER A 92 -15.47 -16.45 1.31
C SER A 92 -14.56 -17.43 0.56
N ASP A 93 -13.79 -16.98 -0.43
CA ASP A 93 -12.98 -17.85 -1.31
C ASP A 93 -11.54 -17.35 -1.55
N ALA A 94 -10.67 -18.27 -2.00
CA ALA A 94 -9.26 -18.02 -2.32
C ALA A 94 -9.04 -16.85 -3.29
N TRP A 95 -9.82 -16.81 -4.37
CA TRP A 95 -9.64 -15.83 -5.45
C TRP A 95 -9.97 -14.41 -4.99
N GLN A 96 -10.91 -14.25 -4.06
CA GLN A 96 -11.26 -12.97 -3.46
C GLN A 96 -10.12 -12.45 -2.59
N LEU A 97 -9.49 -13.34 -1.81
CA LEU A 97 -8.26 -13.02 -1.09
C LEU A 97 -7.14 -12.58 -2.05
N ALA A 98 -6.94 -13.31 -3.14
CA ALA A 98 -5.93 -12.96 -4.14
C ALA A 98 -6.18 -11.56 -4.75
N LEU A 99 -7.44 -11.20 -5.02
CA LEU A 99 -7.81 -9.86 -5.50
C LEU A 99 -7.54 -8.77 -4.46
N ILE A 100 -7.90 -8.99 -3.20
CA ILE A 100 -7.62 -8.03 -2.13
C ILE A 100 -6.10 -7.88 -1.93
N ARG A 101 -5.34 -8.97 -2.08
CA ARG A 101 -3.88 -8.95 -2.05
C ARG A 101 -3.30 -8.19 -3.24
N ALA A 102 -3.82 -8.37 -4.44
CA ALA A 102 -3.43 -7.58 -5.61
C ALA A 102 -3.68 -6.08 -5.38
N TYR A 103 -4.87 -5.73 -4.88
CA TYR A 103 -5.23 -4.36 -4.48
C TYR A 103 -4.23 -3.77 -3.46
N HIS A 104 -3.85 -4.54 -2.45
CA HIS A 104 -2.79 -4.18 -1.49
C HIS A 104 -1.41 -4.00 -2.14
N GLY A 105 -1.10 -4.84 -3.14
CA GLY A 105 0.13 -4.78 -3.92
C GLY A 105 0.28 -3.45 -4.64
N ILE A 106 -0.80 -2.94 -5.24
CA ILE A 106 -0.84 -1.61 -5.89
C ILE A 106 -0.50 -0.51 -4.89
N ALA A 107 -1.17 -0.52 -3.73
CA ALA A 107 -0.95 0.47 -2.68
C ALA A 107 0.51 0.46 -2.19
N THR A 108 1.05 -0.73 -1.94
CA THR A 108 2.42 -0.93 -1.45
C THR A 108 3.47 -0.47 -2.45
N ALA A 109 3.32 -0.86 -3.71
CA ALA A 109 4.25 -0.48 -4.77
C ALA A 109 4.22 1.01 -5.10
N THR A 110 3.11 1.69 -4.83
CA THR A 110 3.00 3.13 -5.06
C THR A 110 3.56 3.94 -3.90
N PHE A 111 3.26 3.55 -2.66
CA PHE A 111 3.53 4.38 -1.49
C PHE A 111 5.03 4.67 -1.28
N THR A 112 5.86 3.63 -1.23
CA THR A 112 7.29 3.77 -0.89
C THR A 112 8.07 4.65 -1.88
N PRO A 113 8.08 4.38 -3.21
CA PRO A 113 8.84 5.19 -4.15
C PRO A 113 8.34 6.64 -4.19
N VAL A 114 7.03 6.86 -4.12
CA VAL A 114 6.44 8.21 -4.14
C VAL A 114 6.75 8.98 -2.87
N ALA A 115 6.78 8.32 -1.71
CA ALA A 115 7.18 8.93 -0.45
C ALA A 115 8.65 9.39 -0.50
N ILE A 116 9.55 8.53 -0.98
CA ILE A 116 10.98 8.86 -1.15
C ILE A 116 11.15 10.04 -2.10
N ALA A 117 10.45 10.01 -3.25
CA ALA A 117 10.47 11.07 -4.24
C ALA A 117 9.96 12.40 -3.67
N LEU A 118 8.83 12.39 -2.96
CA LEU A 118 8.29 13.59 -2.32
C LEU A 118 9.25 14.18 -1.27
N ILE A 119 9.91 13.32 -0.48
CA ILE A 119 10.92 13.76 0.49
C ILE A 119 12.10 14.40 -0.25
N ALA A 120 12.59 13.79 -1.33
CA ALA A 120 13.67 14.35 -2.13
C ALA A 120 13.35 15.77 -2.62
N ASP A 121 12.17 16.00 -3.20
CA ASP A 121 11.77 17.34 -3.69
C ASP A 121 11.71 18.39 -2.57
N ILE A 122 11.22 18.00 -1.39
CA ILE A 122 11.14 18.90 -0.23
C ILE A 122 12.54 19.32 0.20
N TYR A 123 13.50 18.39 0.24
CA TYR A 123 14.87 18.69 0.68
C TYR A 123 15.74 19.33 -0.40
N GLU A 124 15.50 19.05 -1.68
CA GLU A 124 16.19 19.71 -2.79
C GLU A 124 15.82 21.21 -2.85
N SER A 125 14.55 21.55 -2.56
CA SER A 125 14.10 22.94 -2.42
C SER A 125 14.73 23.70 -1.24
N GLY A 126 15.38 22.98 -0.30
CA GLY A 126 16.12 23.54 0.84
C GLY A 126 17.62 23.69 0.62
N ARG A 127 18.20 23.09 -0.43
CA ARG A 127 19.62 23.23 -0.80
C ARG A 127 19.78 24.29 -1.89
N GLY A 128 19.68 25.55 -1.49
CA GLY A 128 19.84 26.70 -2.39
C GLY A 128 19.52 28.06 -1.76
N ARG A 129 19.52 28.17 -0.44
CA ARG A 129 19.43 29.43 0.30
C ARG A 129 20.43 29.42 1.45
#